data_AF-A0A5S9F355-F1
#
_entry.id   AF-A0A5S9F355-F1
#
_cell.length_a   1.000
_cell.length_b   1.000
_cell.length_c   1.000
_cell.angle_alpha   90.00
_cell.angle_beta   90.00
_cell.angle_gamma   90.00
#
_symmetry.space_group_name_H-M   'P 1'
#
loop_
_entity.id
_entity.type
_entity.pdbx_description
1 polymer ?
#
loop_
_entity_poly.entity_id
_entity_poly.type
_entity_poly.pdbx_seq_one_letter_code
_entity_poly.pdbx_strand_id
1 'polypeptide(L)'
;MYKLLIFAALCIIGCSSVSKKAQANYDQAINEWNDGNYNDPIILLEEAVADSPKFLDAHLKLAEYKVYRSQTHGALESIDKALALDNSIPQPFILRGKALVQLEENLKAQGEYNKALKLEPSTEQKFEIYLGKAIAKINLGLHEDAQTYIDKAKKVSPDSRRIIYLNALLREKKMGPNSLTIKEYKQVLGQDPTDTDVLKSIGDTWRQLDVPNKAIKHYKEYLAAGGKSPEVKQYLDEQIQIRKQQQLVEQQKITAEQAQIELERIKAEVEKAKAQAKLEAQKALADAEARKAIADAEAEKAKAEAEKAKAEAENAKYLNDPLLKNTGTSTKILTCPVCGRIYKDGKQKTCDYDGTPLIDLTEE
;
A
#
# COMPACT_ATOMS: atom_id res chain seq x y z
N MET A 1 -29.67 61.11 -80.33
CA MET A 1 -29.40 59.72 -80.74
C MET A 1 -28.19 59.21 -79.96
N TYR A 2 -28.41 58.17 -79.15
CA TYR A 2 -27.42 57.28 -78.50
C TYR A 2 -26.37 57.89 -77.55
N LYS A 3 -26.82 58.49 -76.45
CA LYS A 3 -26.15 58.40 -75.14
C LYS A 3 -26.76 57.22 -74.37
N LEU A 4 -26.41 55.98 -74.72
CA LEU A 4 -26.94 54.77 -74.07
C LEU A 4 -26.16 53.52 -74.52
N LEU A 5 -24.84 53.49 -74.32
CA LEU A 5 -24.04 52.30 -74.71
C LEU A 5 -22.72 52.15 -73.93
N ILE A 6 -22.68 52.49 -72.63
CA ILE A 6 -21.55 52.12 -71.75
C ILE A 6 -22.10 51.79 -70.36
N PHE A 7 -22.85 50.70 -70.23
CA PHE A 7 -23.15 50.04 -68.94
C PHE A 7 -23.67 48.62 -69.23
N ALA A 8 -22.92 47.84 -70.02
CA ALA A 8 -23.24 46.44 -70.27
C ALA A 8 -21.95 45.68 -70.55
N ALA A 9 -21.25 45.26 -69.49
CA ALA A 9 -20.39 44.07 -69.42
C ALA A 9 -19.43 44.14 -68.21
N LEU A 10 -19.95 44.29 -67.00
CA LEU A 10 -19.23 43.95 -65.75
C LEU A 10 -20.21 43.38 -64.70
N CYS A 11 -21.20 42.62 -65.18
CA CYS A 11 -21.88 41.61 -64.37
C CYS A 11 -21.56 40.25 -64.99
N ILE A 12 -20.27 39.89 -65.02
CA ILE A 12 -19.94 38.47 -64.94
C ILE A 12 -20.32 38.10 -63.51
N ILE A 13 -21.56 37.62 -63.41
CA ILE A 13 -22.04 36.63 -62.46
C ILE A 13 -20.83 35.89 -61.90
N GLY A 14 -20.33 36.35 -60.75
CA GLY A 14 -19.43 35.57 -59.93
C GLY A 14 -20.27 34.45 -59.38
N CYS A 15 -20.53 33.43 -60.20
CA CYS A 15 -21.04 32.15 -59.76
C CYS A 15 -20.20 31.79 -58.55
N SER A 16 -20.86 31.61 -57.42
CA SER A 16 -20.31 31.05 -56.19
C SER A 16 -19.94 29.58 -56.43
N SER A 17 -19.10 29.32 -57.42
CA SER A 17 -18.60 27.99 -57.73
C SER A 17 -17.50 27.70 -56.71
N VAL A 18 -17.70 26.65 -55.93
CA VAL A 18 -16.66 26.04 -55.11
C VAL A 18 -15.44 25.78 -56.00
N SER A 19 -14.25 26.20 -55.57
CA SER A 19 -13.05 25.97 -56.36
C SER A 19 -12.71 24.47 -56.38
N LYS A 20 -12.01 24.03 -57.44
CA LYS A 20 -11.53 22.64 -57.52
C LYS A 20 -10.62 22.28 -56.35
N LYS A 21 -9.83 23.24 -55.85
CA LYS A 21 -8.94 23.03 -54.71
C LYS A 21 -9.75 22.85 -53.42
N ALA A 22 -10.72 23.71 -53.18
CA ALA A 22 -11.60 23.60 -52.01
C ALA A 22 -12.38 22.28 -52.01
N GLN A 23 -12.91 21.87 -53.17
CA GLN A 23 -13.59 20.58 -53.32
C GLN A 23 -12.64 19.41 -53.03
N ALA A 24 -11.44 19.42 -53.60
CA ALA A 24 -10.45 18.36 -53.37
C ALA A 24 -10.05 18.26 -51.88
N ASN A 25 -9.82 19.38 -51.22
CA ASN A 25 -9.52 19.42 -49.78
C ASN A 25 -10.69 18.89 -48.94
N TYR A 26 -11.94 19.25 -49.29
CA TYR A 26 -13.14 18.74 -48.63
C TYR A 26 -13.28 17.22 -48.77
N ASP A 27 -13.12 16.69 -49.99
CA ASP A 27 -13.24 15.27 -50.27
C ASP A 27 -12.11 14.49 -49.56
N GLN A 28 -10.88 15.01 -49.59
CA GLN A 28 -9.74 14.43 -48.88
C GLN A 28 -9.98 14.41 -47.37
N ALA A 29 -10.49 15.49 -46.79
CA ALA A 29 -10.79 15.54 -45.35
C ALA A 29 -11.78 14.45 -44.93
N ILE A 30 -12.83 14.23 -45.73
CA ILE A 30 -13.82 13.18 -45.44
C ILE A 30 -13.19 11.79 -45.52
N ASN A 31 -12.37 11.54 -46.55
CA ASN A 31 -11.70 10.25 -46.70
C ASN A 31 -10.71 9.99 -45.56
N GLU A 32 -9.86 10.96 -45.22
CA GLU A 32 -8.89 10.81 -44.12
C GLU A 32 -9.57 10.60 -42.77
N TRP A 33 -10.70 11.28 -42.52
CA TRP A 33 -11.50 11.06 -41.32
C TRP A 33 -12.04 9.63 -41.24
N ASN A 34 -12.52 9.10 -42.36
CA ASN A 34 -13.07 7.74 -42.43
C ASN A 34 -11.99 6.66 -42.35
N ASP A 35 -10.81 6.92 -42.90
CA ASP A 35 -9.67 5.99 -42.92
C ASP A 35 -8.91 5.95 -41.57
N GLY A 36 -9.26 6.84 -40.63
CA GLY A 36 -8.58 6.97 -39.34
C GLY A 36 -7.14 7.49 -39.47
N ASN A 37 -6.79 8.09 -40.61
CA ASN A 37 -5.49 8.70 -40.86
C ASN A 37 -5.52 10.17 -40.42
N TYR A 38 -4.85 10.49 -39.32
CA TYR A 38 -5.03 11.77 -38.63
C TYR A 38 -4.04 12.87 -39.08
N ASN A 39 -3.89 13.13 -40.39
CA ASN A 39 -3.26 14.37 -40.89
C ASN A 39 -4.18 15.60 -40.70
N ASP A 40 -4.81 15.65 -39.52
CA ASP A 40 -5.92 16.51 -39.10
C ASP A 40 -6.88 16.98 -40.20
N PRO A 41 -7.93 16.18 -40.52
CA PRO A 41 -8.97 16.54 -41.49
C PRO A 41 -9.61 17.93 -41.29
N ILE A 42 -9.53 18.48 -40.07
CA ILE A 42 -9.97 19.84 -39.76
C ILE A 42 -9.13 20.88 -40.51
N ILE A 43 -7.82 20.68 -40.66
CA ILE A 43 -6.92 21.60 -41.37
C ILE A 43 -7.30 21.67 -42.85
N LEU A 44 -7.53 20.52 -43.49
CA LEU A 44 -7.98 20.46 -44.88
C LEU A 44 -9.30 21.21 -45.09
N LEU A 45 -10.25 21.07 -44.15
CA LEU A 45 -11.52 21.79 -44.19
C LEU A 45 -11.34 23.30 -43.93
N GLU A 46 -10.43 23.70 -43.04
CA GLU A 46 -10.06 25.11 -42.82
C GLU A 46 -9.49 25.74 -44.09
N GLU A 47 -8.61 25.04 -44.81
CA GLU A 47 -8.11 25.47 -46.11
C GLU A 47 -9.23 25.55 -47.15
N ALA A 48 -10.16 24.58 -47.17
CA ALA A 48 -11.27 24.57 -48.11
C ALA A 48 -12.21 25.77 -47.92
N VAL A 49 -12.55 26.12 -46.67
CA VAL A 49 -13.40 27.29 -46.39
C VAL A 49 -12.65 28.62 -46.53
N ALA A 50 -11.32 28.63 -46.36
CA ALA A 50 -10.52 29.81 -46.65
C ALA A 50 -10.46 30.12 -48.16
N ASP A 51 -10.30 29.08 -48.98
CA ASP A 51 -10.26 29.18 -50.43
C ASP A 51 -11.66 29.44 -51.04
N SER A 52 -12.70 28.82 -50.50
CA SER A 52 -14.10 28.99 -50.94
C SER A 52 -15.02 29.34 -49.76
N PRO A 53 -15.09 30.61 -49.32
CA PRO A 53 -15.83 31.02 -48.12
C PRO A 53 -17.34 30.76 -48.12
N LYS A 54 -17.95 30.56 -49.31
CA LYS A 54 -19.38 30.24 -49.48
C LYS A 54 -19.66 28.73 -49.61
N PHE A 55 -18.66 27.88 -49.37
CA PHE A 55 -18.81 26.43 -49.46
C PHE A 55 -19.53 25.89 -48.22
N LEU A 56 -20.87 25.83 -48.29
CA LEU A 56 -21.74 25.44 -47.18
C LEU A 56 -21.36 24.07 -46.60
N ASP A 57 -21.18 23.04 -47.44
CA ASP A 57 -20.89 21.69 -46.98
C ASP A 57 -19.56 21.60 -46.23
N ALA A 58 -18.53 22.35 -46.66
CA ALA A 58 -17.27 22.43 -45.96
C ALA A 58 -17.40 23.10 -44.58
N HIS A 59 -18.18 24.18 -44.46
CA HIS A 59 -18.47 24.79 -43.15
C HIS A 59 -19.23 23.84 -42.22
N LEU A 60 -20.21 23.11 -42.74
CA LEU A 60 -20.97 22.11 -41.97
C LEU A 60 -20.08 20.96 -41.51
N LYS A 61 -19.21 20.44 -42.39
CA LYS A 61 -18.30 19.34 -42.06
C LYS A 61 -17.21 19.79 -41.09
N LEU A 62 -16.69 21.00 -41.27
CA LEU A 62 -15.72 21.61 -40.35
C LEU A 62 -16.32 21.76 -38.95
N ALA A 63 -17.55 22.28 -38.86
CA ALA A 63 -18.29 22.36 -37.61
C ALA A 63 -18.49 20.98 -36.97
N GLU A 64 -18.91 19.99 -37.75
CA GLU A 64 -19.14 18.62 -37.27
C GLU A 64 -17.87 18.00 -36.67
N TYR A 65 -16.73 18.10 -37.35
CA TYR A 65 -15.46 17.56 -36.86
C TYR A 65 -14.94 18.32 -35.64
N LYS A 66 -15.12 19.65 -35.60
CA LYS A 66 -14.79 20.46 -34.43
C LYS A 66 -15.68 20.10 -33.23
N VAL A 67 -16.98 19.86 -33.42
CA VAL A 67 -17.87 19.34 -32.35
C VAL A 67 -17.37 17.97 -31.89
N TYR A 68 -17.07 17.06 -32.80
CA TYR A 68 -16.58 15.72 -32.44
C TYR A 68 -15.29 15.77 -31.60
N ARG A 69 -14.38 16.71 -31.91
CA ARG A 69 -13.14 16.92 -31.16
C ARG A 69 -13.28 17.85 -29.93
N SER A 70 -14.50 18.21 -29.55
CA SER A 70 -14.78 19.14 -28.45
C SER A 70 -14.10 20.51 -28.61
N GLN A 71 -13.81 20.94 -29.84
CA GLN A 71 -13.30 22.27 -30.19
C GLN A 71 -14.49 23.25 -30.34
N THR A 72 -15.27 23.37 -29.27
CA THR A 72 -16.65 23.84 -29.37
C THR A 72 -16.80 25.31 -29.77
N HIS A 73 -15.85 26.18 -29.39
CA HIS A 73 -15.84 27.58 -29.82
C HIS A 73 -15.62 27.71 -31.34
N GLY A 74 -14.59 27.06 -31.89
CA GLY A 74 -14.34 27.06 -33.34
C GLY A 74 -15.45 26.36 -34.13
N ALA A 75 -16.13 25.38 -33.51
CA ALA A 75 -17.32 24.78 -34.10
C ALA A 75 -18.46 25.80 -34.24
N LEU A 76 -18.75 26.57 -33.19
CA LEU A 76 -19.80 27.61 -33.21
C LEU A 76 -19.56 28.66 -34.30
N GLU A 77 -18.32 29.10 -34.50
CA GLU A 77 -17.95 30.03 -35.59
C GLU A 77 -18.28 29.45 -36.97
N SER A 78 -17.91 28.19 -37.21
CA SER A 78 -18.18 27.50 -38.48
C SER A 78 -19.69 27.30 -38.69
N ILE A 79 -20.44 27.04 -37.61
CA ILE A 79 -21.90 26.94 -37.63
C ILE A 79 -22.55 28.30 -37.93
N ASP A 80 -22.04 29.40 -37.35
CA ASP A 80 -22.53 30.76 -37.66
C ASP A 80 -22.34 31.08 -39.14
N LYS A 81 -21.22 30.68 -39.74
CA LYS A 81 -21.00 30.81 -41.19
C LYS A 81 -21.98 29.96 -42.00
N ALA A 82 -22.19 28.70 -41.63
CA ALA A 82 -23.15 27.83 -42.30
C ALA A 82 -24.59 28.40 -42.23
N LEU A 83 -25.02 28.89 -41.06
CA LEU A 83 -26.33 29.53 -40.88
C LEU A 83 -26.49 30.83 -41.67
N ALA A 84 -25.41 31.59 -41.86
CA ALA A 84 -25.43 32.78 -42.70
C ALA A 84 -25.54 32.46 -44.19
N LEU A 85 -25.07 31.28 -44.61
CA LEU A 85 -25.17 30.79 -45.99
C LEU A 85 -26.54 30.16 -46.25
N ASP A 86 -27.02 29.29 -45.35
CA ASP A 86 -28.32 28.64 -45.43
C ASP A 86 -28.86 28.29 -44.03
N ASN A 87 -29.96 28.93 -43.66
CA ASN A 87 -30.71 28.66 -42.42
C ASN A 87 -32.02 27.90 -42.65
N SER A 88 -32.27 27.45 -43.87
CA SER A 88 -33.47 26.70 -44.25
C SER A 88 -33.30 25.19 -44.07
N ILE A 89 -32.07 24.73 -43.81
CA ILE A 89 -31.75 23.33 -43.56
C ILE A 89 -31.58 23.01 -42.07
N PRO A 90 -31.93 21.79 -41.61
CA PRO A 90 -31.81 21.40 -40.20
C PRO A 90 -30.37 21.33 -39.68
N GLN A 91 -29.41 20.95 -40.54
CA GLN A 91 -28.07 20.49 -40.12
C GLN A 91 -27.30 21.49 -39.22
N PRO A 92 -27.20 22.80 -39.55
CA PRO A 92 -26.49 23.74 -38.69
C PRO A 92 -27.10 23.83 -37.28
N PHE A 93 -28.43 23.75 -37.15
CA PHE A 93 -29.12 23.80 -35.85
C PHE A 93 -28.86 22.53 -35.03
N ILE A 94 -28.78 21.36 -35.69
CA ILE A 94 -28.41 20.09 -35.04
C ILE A 94 -26.99 20.20 -34.48
N LEU A 95 -26.03 20.68 -35.29
CA LEU A 95 -24.64 20.86 -34.89
C LEU A 95 -24.51 21.89 -33.75
N ARG A 96 -25.25 23.00 -33.81
CA ARG A 96 -25.30 23.98 -32.72
C ARG A 96 -25.84 23.38 -31.44
N GLY A 97 -26.91 22.59 -31.53
CA GLY A 97 -27.46 21.86 -30.40
C GLY A 97 -26.42 20.95 -29.75
N LYS A 98 -25.65 20.20 -30.54
CA LYS A 98 -24.59 19.31 -30.04
C LYS A 98 -23.47 20.09 -29.36
N ALA A 99 -23.00 21.18 -29.98
CA ALA A 99 -22.01 22.08 -29.40
C ALA A 99 -22.48 22.66 -28.06
N LEU A 100 -23.72 23.15 -27.99
CA LEU A 100 -24.29 23.72 -26.76
C LEU A 100 -24.45 22.70 -25.63
N VAL A 101 -24.71 21.42 -25.94
CA VAL A 101 -24.71 20.35 -24.93
C VAL A 101 -23.31 20.15 -24.34
N GLN A 102 -22.25 20.18 -25.16
CA GLN A 102 -20.86 20.07 -24.69
C GLN A 102 -20.44 21.26 -23.81
N LEU A 103 -21.02 22.44 -24.05
CA LEU A 103 -20.85 23.64 -23.22
C LEU A 103 -21.78 23.67 -22.00
N GLU A 104 -22.54 22.59 -21.74
CA GLU A 104 -23.54 22.50 -20.68
C GLU A 104 -24.70 23.53 -20.78
N GLU A 105 -24.82 24.21 -21.92
CA GLU A 105 -25.90 25.16 -22.24
C GLU A 105 -27.17 24.44 -22.70
N ASN A 106 -27.61 23.47 -21.90
CA ASN A 106 -28.63 22.48 -22.25
C ASN A 106 -29.99 23.10 -22.63
N LEU A 107 -30.39 24.22 -22.02
CA LEU A 107 -31.62 24.94 -22.40
C LEU A 107 -31.54 25.56 -23.79
N LYS A 108 -30.40 26.17 -24.15
CA LYS A 108 -30.20 26.72 -25.49
C LYS A 108 -30.13 25.61 -26.53
N ALA A 109 -29.48 24.49 -26.20
CA ALA A 109 -29.45 23.31 -27.06
C ALA A 109 -30.86 22.80 -27.42
N GLN A 110 -31.78 22.74 -26.44
CA GLN A 110 -33.19 22.38 -26.71
C GLN A 110 -33.85 23.33 -27.72
N GLY A 111 -33.55 24.63 -27.63
CA GLY A 111 -34.02 25.64 -28.57
C GLY A 111 -33.55 25.37 -30.00
N GLU A 112 -32.27 25.08 -30.18
CA GLU A 112 -31.69 24.77 -31.49
C GLU A 112 -32.27 23.48 -32.09
N TYR A 113 -32.40 22.42 -31.28
CA TYR A 113 -33.06 21.18 -31.72
C TYR A 113 -34.53 21.39 -32.11
N ASN A 114 -35.25 22.28 -31.43
CA ASN A 114 -36.61 22.64 -31.80
C ASN A 114 -36.67 23.39 -33.14
N LYS A 115 -35.69 24.24 -33.44
CA LYS A 115 -35.57 24.88 -34.77
C LYS A 115 -35.32 23.83 -35.84
N ALA A 116 -34.38 22.91 -35.61
CA ALA A 116 -34.09 21.81 -36.54
C ALA A 116 -35.32 20.97 -36.88
N LEU A 117 -36.16 20.64 -35.88
CA LEU A 117 -37.39 19.86 -36.08
C LEU A 117 -38.46 20.55 -36.93
N LYS A 118 -38.41 21.88 -37.04
CA LYS A 118 -39.35 22.66 -37.87
C LYS A 118 -38.95 22.72 -39.35
N LEU A 119 -37.75 22.26 -39.70
CA LEU A 119 -37.17 22.34 -41.04
C LEU A 119 -37.22 21.00 -41.78
N GLU A 120 -38.24 20.18 -41.49
CA GLU A 120 -38.46 18.87 -42.09
C GLU A 120 -37.21 17.96 -42.14
N PRO A 121 -36.61 17.63 -40.97
CA PRO A 121 -35.41 16.82 -40.94
C PRO A 121 -35.65 15.40 -41.45
N SER A 122 -34.60 14.83 -42.05
CA SER A 122 -34.58 13.42 -42.45
C SER A 122 -34.80 12.50 -41.25
N THR A 123 -35.12 11.24 -41.49
CA THR A 123 -35.27 10.23 -40.44
C THR A 123 -34.01 10.12 -39.57
N GLU A 124 -32.84 10.15 -40.19
CA GLU A 124 -31.55 10.11 -39.49
C GLU A 124 -31.31 11.39 -38.67
N GLN A 125 -31.60 12.56 -39.22
CA GLN A 125 -31.50 13.82 -38.49
C GLN A 125 -32.47 13.86 -37.30
N LYS A 126 -33.69 13.34 -37.44
CA LYS A 126 -34.64 13.20 -36.32
C LYS A 126 -34.06 12.33 -35.21
N PHE A 127 -33.38 11.23 -35.56
CA PHE A 127 -32.70 10.39 -34.57
C PHE A 127 -31.63 11.19 -33.80
N GLU A 128 -30.74 11.89 -34.49
CA GLU A 128 -29.71 12.73 -33.86
C GLU A 128 -30.30 13.82 -32.97
N ILE A 129 -31.38 14.47 -33.43
CA ILE A 129 -32.10 15.48 -32.65
C ILE A 129 -32.69 14.87 -31.38
N TYR A 130 -33.35 13.72 -31.47
CA TYR A 130 -33.96 13.09 -30.30
C TYR A 130 -32.91 12.62 -29.28
N LEU A 131 -31.78 12.07 -29.74
CA LEU A 131 -30.64 11.76 -28.85
C LEU A 131 -30.13 13.03 -28.15
N GLY A 132 -29.87 14.10 -28.91
CA GLY A 132 -29.38 15.36 -28.36
C GLY A 132 -30.34 16.00 -27.36
N LYS A 133 -31.65 15.94 -27.64
CA LYS A 133 -32.68 16.41 -26.72
C LYS A 133 -32.76 15.56 -25.46
N ALA A 134 -32.64 14.23 -25.57
CA ALA A 134 -32.59 13.35 -24.42
C ALA A 134 -31.40 13.67 -23.52
N ILE A 135 -30.19 13.78 -24.08
CA ILE A 135 -28.96 14.13 -23.33
C ILE A 135 -29.14 15.46 -22.60
N ALA A 136 -29.58 16.50 -23.29
CA ALA A 136 -29.79 17.80 -22.65
C ALA A 136 -30.85 17.74 -21.53
N LYS A 137 -31.89 16.91 -21.66
CA LYS A 137 -32.89 16.72 -20.60
C LYS A 137 -32.34 15.92 -19.42
N ILE A 138 -31.50 14.91 -19.67
CA ILE A 138 -30.76 14.18 -18.63
C ILE A 138 -29.89 15.16 -17.82
N ASN A 139 -29.12 16.01 -18.50
CA ASN A 139 -28.25 17.00 -17.85
C ASN A 139 -29.02 18.03 -17.03
N LEU A 140 -30.26 18.36 -17.44
CA LEU A 140 -31.15 19.24 -16.69
C LEU A 140 -31.89 18.55 -15.53
N GLY A 141 -31.70 17.24 -15.34
CA GLY A 141 -32.45 16.45 -14.35
C GLY A 141 -33.93 16.21 -14.71
N LEU A 142 -34.33 16.54 -15.94
CA LEU A 142 -35.70 16.38 -16.45
C LEU A 142 -35.89 14.96 -16.98
N HIS A 143 -35.96 14.00 -16.06
CA HIS A 143 -35.80 12.59 -16.37
C HIS A 143 -36.96 11.97 -17.17
N GLU A 144 -38.19 12.39 -16.94
CA GLU A 144 -39.40 11.93 -17.67
C GLU A 144 -39.39 12.45 -19.11
N ASP A 145 -39.01 13.73 -19.28
CA ASP A 145 -38.81 14.33 -20.60
C ASP A 145 -37.69 13.62 -21.37
N ALA A 146 -36.58 13.30 -20.69
CA ALA A 146 -35.49 12.54 -21.28
C ALA A 146 -35.96 11.17 -21.80
N GLN A 147 -36.72 10.43 -20.99
CA GLN A 147 -37.29 9.14 -21.41
C GLN A 147 -38.16 9.29 -22.66
N THR A 148 -39.00 10.33 -22.70
CA THR A 148 -39.87 10.60 -23.86
C THR A 148 -39.06 10.76 -25.16
N TYR A 149 -37.93 11.45 -25.12
CA TYR A 149 -37.07 11.61 -26.29
C TYR A 149 -36.25 10.36 -26.62
N ILE A 150 -35.82 9.59 -25.61
CA ILE A 150 -35.21 8.26 -25.81
C ILE A 150 -36.20 7.34 -26.53
N ASP A 151 -37.46 7.30 -26.11
CA ASP A 151 -38.49 6.45 -26.72
C ASP A 151 -38.77 6.87 -28.17
N LYS A 152 -38.77 8.17 -28.47
CA LYS A 152 -38.86 8.68 -29.84
C LYS A 152 -37.66 8.27 -30.69
N ALA A 153 -36.45 8.37 -30.15
CA ALA A 153 -35.23 7.94 -30.84
C ALA A 153 -35.22 6.41 -31.07
N LYS A 154 -35.66 5.62 -30.08
CA LYS A 154 -35.79 4.16 -30.16
C LYS A 154 -36.78 3.72 -31.26
N LYS A 155 -37.86 4.47 -31.50
CA LYS A 155 -38.77 4.19 -32.63
C LYS A 155 -38.09 4.34 -33.99
N VAL A 156 -37.05 5.17 -34.10
CA VAL A 156 -36.30 5.38 -35.34
C VAL A 156 -35.21 4.33 -35.51
N SER A 157 -34.47 4.02 -34.45
CA SER A 157 -33.42 2.99 -34.45
C SER A 157 -33.48 2.15 -33.16
N PRO A 158 -34.26 1.04 -33.16
CA PRO A 158 -34.55 0.25 -31.95
C PRO A 158 -33.32 -0.38 -31.29
N ASP A 159 -32.35 -0.81 -32.10
CA ASP A 159 -31.17 -1.57 -31.67
C ASP A 159 -29.90 -0.71 -31.57
N SER A 160 -30.05 0.61 -31.60
CA SER A 160 -28.90 1.51 -31.54
C SER A 160 -28.21 1.44 -30.17
N ARG A 161 -26.90 1.16 -30.17
CA ARG A 161 -26.06 1.18 -28.96
C ARG A 161 -26.15 2.50 -28.19
N ARG A 162 -26.36 3.61 -28.89
CA ARG A 162 -26.54 4.95 -28.30
C ARG A 162 -27.81 5.02 -27.45
N ILE A 163 -28.88 4.30 -27.82
CA ILE A 163 -30.11 4.20 -27.02
C ILE A 163 -29.87 3.39 -25.75
N ILE A 164 -29.13 2.29 -25.84
CA ILE A 164 -28.76 1.48 -24.67
C ILE A 164 -27.94 2.35 -23.69
N TYR A 165 -26.93 3.06 -24.20
CA TYR A 165 -26.12 4.00 -23.43
C TYR A 165 -26.96 5.08 -22.73
N LEU A 166 -27.87 5.75 -23.44
CA LEU A 166 -28.71 6.80 -22.86
C LEU A 166 -29.69 6.27 -21.80
N ASN A 167 -30.23 5.07 -21.97
CA ASN A 167 -31.07 4.46 -20.94
C ASN A 167 -30.28 4.17 -19.67
N ALA A 168 -29.06 3.63 -19.80
CA ALA A 168 -28.17 3.40 -18.67
C ALA A 168 -27.80 4.72 -17.97
N LEU A 169 -27.43 5.76 -18.74
CA LEU A 169 -27.14 7.09 -18.22
C LEU A 169 -28.34 7.70 -17.48
N LEU A 170 -29.54 7.62 -18.06
CA LEU A 170 -30.76 8.10 -17.42
C LEU A 170 -31.05 7.34 -16.12
N ARG A 171 -30.88 6.01 -16.11
CA ARG A 171 -31.05 5.18 -14.91
C ARG A 171 -30.07 5.59 -13.81
N GLU A 172 -28.80 5.79 -14.16
CA GLU A 172 -27.78 6.24 -13.22
C GLU A 172 -28.11 7.61 -12.62
N LYS A 173 -28.58 8.56 -13.44
CA LYS A 173 -29.02 9.87 -12.94
C LYS A 173 -30.26 9.79 -12.03
N LYS A 174 -31.17 8.85 -12.28
CA LYS A 174 -32.37 8.62 -11.44
C LYS A 174 -32.05 7.92 -10.12
N MET A 175 -31.22 6.88 -10.16
CA MET A 175 -31.08 5.90 -9.06
C MET A 175 -29.72 5.98 -8.37
N GLY A 176 -28.79 6.79 -8.90
CA GLY A 176 -27.39 6.77 -8.51
C GLY A 176 -26.58 5.65 -9.17
N PRO A 177 -25.25 5.64 -8.94
CA PRO A 177 -24.34 4.64 -9.46
C PRO A 177 -24.71 3.26 -8.90
N ASN A 178 -24.90 2.28 -9.77
CA ASN A 178 -25.31 0.94 -9.35
C ASN A 178 -24.82 -0.15 -10.31
N SER A 179 -24.84 -1.40 -9.83
CA SER A 179 -24.36 -2.56 -10.58
C SER A 179 -25.22 -2.93 -11.80
N LEU A 180 -26.51 -2.58 -11.81
CA LEU A 180 -27.39 -2.80 -12.96
C LEU A 180 -27.02 -1.89 -14.12
N THR A 181 -26.77 -0.60 -13.87
CA THR A 181 -26.31 0.35 -14.90
C THR A 181 -25.02 -0.15 -15.55
N ILE A 182 -24.08 -0.69 -14.77
CA ILE A 182 -22.82 -1.24 -15.30
C ILE A 182 -23.09 -2.43 -16.22
N LYS A 183 -24.09 -3.27 -15.93
CA LYS A 183 -24.49 -4.37 -16.82
C LYS A 183 -25.03 -3.84 -18.15
N GLU A 184 -25.82 -2.77 -18.14
CA GLU A 184 -26.34 -2.11 -19.34
C GLU A 184 -25.22 -1.47 -20.16
N TYR A 185 -24.28 -0.75 -19.52
CA TYR A 185 -23.10 -0.22 -20.20
C TYR A 185 -22.24 -1.31 -20.85
N LYS A 186 -22.07 -2.47 -20.19
CA LYS A 186 -21.34 -3.60 -20.77
C LYS A 186 -22.01 -4.19 -22.01
N GLN A 187 -23.33 -4.04 -22.19
CA GLN A 187 -23.99 -4.44 -23.44
C GLN A 187 -23.51 -3.58 -24.61
N VAL A 188 -23.28 -2.28 -24.37
CA VAL A 188 -22.72 -1.38 -25.38
C VAL A 188 -21.29 -1.80 -25.73
N LEU A 189 -20.46 -2.09 -24.72
CA LEU A 189 -19.09 -2.59 -24.95
C LEU A 189 -19.02 -3.94 -25.68
N GLY A 190 -20.09 -4.75 -25.60
CA GLY A 190 -20.19 -5.98 -26.40
C GLY A 190 -20.35 -5.71 -27.90
N GLN A 191 -20.85 -4.53 -28.27
CA GLN A 191 -20.98 -4.09 -29.67
C GLN A 191 -19.77 -3.26 -30.12
N ASP A 192 -19.24 -2.42 -29.24
CA ASP A 192 -18.06 -1.58 -29.48
C ASP A 192 -17.17 -1.58 -28.23
N PRO A 193 -16.14 -2.46 -28.17
CA PRO A 193 -15.26 -2.57 -27.01
C PRO A 193 -14.41 -1.32 -26.74
N THR A 194 -14.33 -0.40 -27.71
CA THR A 194 -13.50 0.80 -27.67
C THR A 194 -14.32 2.07 -27.45
N ASP A 195 -15.62 1.94 -27.18
CA ASP A 195 -16.50 3.09 -26.94
C ASP A 195 -16.04 3.87 -25.70
N THR A 196 -15.37 5.01 -25.96
CA THR A 196 -14.71 5.81 -24.92
C THR A 196 -15.71 6.44 -23.95
N ASP A 197 -16.90 6.83 -24.40
CA ASP A 197 -17.94 7.39 -23.53
C ASP A 197 -18.40 6.35 -22.51
N VAL A 198 -18.60 5.11 -22.97
CA VAL A 198 -19.04 3.99 -22.11
C VAL A 198 -17.94 3.53 -21.17
N LEU A 199 -16.69 3.40 -21.64
CA LEU A 199 -15.55 3.04 -20.80
C LEU A 199 -15.36 4.06 -19.67
N LYS A 200 -15.46 5.35 -20.00
CA LYS A 200 -15.41 6.42 -19.00
C LYS A 200 -16.59 6.34 -18.04
N SER A 201 -17.83 6.18 -18.53
CA SER A 201 -19.01 6.04 -17.68
C SER A 201 -18.88 4.88 -16.69
N ILE A 202 -18.44 3.69 -17.12
CA ILE A 202 -18.22 2.55 -16.20
C ILE A 202 -17.12 2.88 -15.18
N GLY A 203 -16.03 3.52 -15.61
CA GLY A 203 -14.96 3.98 -14.71
C GLY A 203 -15.49 4.94 -13.64
N ASP A 204 -16.28 5.93 -14.06
CA ASP A 204 -16.93 6.92 -13.20
C ASP A 204 -17.92 6.26 -12.23
N THR A 205 -18.74 5.30 -12.70
CA THR A 205 -19.66 4.55 -11.82
C THR A 205 -18.89 3.77 -10.77
N TRP A 206 -17.83 3.04 -11.14
CA TRP A 206 -17.01 2.31 -10.16
C TRP A 206 -16.27 3.21 -9.18
N ARG A 207 -15.85 4.39 -9.64
CA ARG A 207 -15.25 5.42 -8.79
C ARG A 207 -16.26 5.91 -7.76
N GLN A 208 -17.49 6.21 -8.17
CA GLN A 208 -18.54 6.66 -7.24
C GLN A 208 -19.00 5.55 -6.28
N LEU A 209 -18.89 4.29 -6.68
CA LEU A 209 -19.12 3.12 -5.81
C LEU A 209 -17.95 2.79 -4.86
N ASP A 210 -16.90 3.61 -4.85
CA ASP A 210 -15.68 3.41 -4.06
C ASP A 210 -15.01 2.03 -4.29
N VAL A 211 -15.00 1.58 -5.56
CA VAL A 211 -14.30 0.34 -5.98
C VAL A 211 -13.12 0.69 -6.88
N PRO A 212 -12.01 1.24 -6.33
CA PRO A 212 -10.95 1.87 -7.10
C PRO A 212 -10.28 0.92 -8.10
N ASN A 213 -10.10 -0.36 -7.75
CA ASN A 213 -9.49 -1.34 -8.66
C ASN A 213 -10.28 -1.53 -9.96
N LYS A 214 -11.62 -1.49 -9.88
CA LYS A 214 -12.48 -1.61 -11.07
C LYS A 214 -12.55 -0.30 -11.84
N ALA A 215 -12.54 0.85 -11.15
CA ALA A 215 -12.46 2.16 -11.79
C ALA A 215 -11.17 2.31 -12.59
N ILE A 216 -10.02 2.04 -11.96
CA ILE A 216 -8.68 2.08 -12.58
C ILE A 216 -8.63 1.22 -13.83
N LYS A 217 -9.20 0.01 -13.80
CA LYS A 217 -9.24 -0.89 -14.95
C LYS A 217 -9.90 -0.21 -16.17
N HIS A 218 -11.13 0.29 -16.01
CA HIS A 218 -11.88 0.86 -17.13
C HIS A 218 -11.34 2.23 -17.54
N TYR A 219 -10.77 3.01 -16.61
CA TYR A 219 -10.06 4.24 -16.96
C TYR A 219 -8.80 3.99 -17.79
N LYS A 220 -8.06 2.91 -17.52
CA LYS A 220 -6.94 2.50 -18.38
C LYS A 220 -7.41 2.09 -19.77
N GLU A 221 -8.49 1.31 -19.86
CA GLU A 221 -9.12 0.94 -21.13
C GLU A 221 -9.61 2.17 -21.89
N TYR A 222 -10.23 3.14 -21.22
CA TYR A 222 -10.64 4.44 -21.77
C TYR A 222 -9.47 5.21 -22.39
N LEU A 223 -8.36 5.35 -21.66
CA LEU A 223 -7.17 6.04 -22.18
C LEU A 223 -6.52 5.28 -23.35
N ALA A 224 -6.51 3.94 -23.28
CA ALA A 224 -5.99 3.09 -24.36
C ALA A 224 -6.83 3.17 -25.63
N ALA A 225 -8.15 3.35 -25.50
CA ALA A 225 -9.08 3.60 -26.61
C ALA A 225 -9.02 5.04 -27.17
N GLY A 226 -8.03 5.85 -26.74
CA GLY A 226 -7.84 7.22 -27.23
C GLY A 226 -8.64 8.28 -26.44
N GLY A 227 -9.30 7.89 -25.35
CA GLY A 227 -9.99 8.80 -24.45
C GLY A 227 -9.07 9.89 -23.89
N LYS A 228 -9.58 11.12 -23.83
CA LYS A 228 -8.85 12.29 -23.30
C LYS A 228 -9.68 12.95 -22.20
N SER A 229 -9.27 12.74 -20.95
CA SER A 229 -9.83 13.43 -19.78
C SER A 229 -8.71 13.70 -18.77
N PRO A 230 -8.40 14.97 -18.47
CA PRO A 230 -7.46 15.33 -17.41
C PRO A 230 -7.88 14.76 -16.04
N GLU A 231 -9.19 14.73 -15.77
CA GLU A 231 -9.76 14.24 -14.52
C GLU A 231 -9.47 12.74 -14.32
N VAL A 232 -9.58 11.95 -15.40
CA VAL A 232 -9.24 10.52 -15.36
C VAL A 232 -7.75 10.33 -15.11
N LYS A 233 -6.87 11.10 -15.75
CA LYS A 233 -5.42 11.03 -15.52
C LYS A 233 -5.07 11.37 -14.07
N GLN A 234 -5.62 12.46 -13.56
CA GLN A 234 -5.44 12.88 -12.17
C GLN A 234 -5.87 11.79 -11.20
N TYR A 235 -7.04 11.18 -11.41
CA TYR A 235 -7.50 10.09 -10.56
C TYR A 235 -6.54 8.90 -10.57
N LEU A 236 -6.02 8.50 -11.74
CA LEU A 236 -5.06 7.40 -11.82
C LEU A 236 -3.75 7.73 -11.09
N ASP A 237 -3.26 8.96 -11.21
CA ASP A 237 -2.05 9.43 -10.52
C ASP A 237 -2.25 9.44 -9.00
N GLU A 238 -3.39 9.93 -8.52
CA GLU A 238 -3.77 9.89 -7.10
C GLU A 238 -3.77 8.45 -6.57
N GLN A 239 -4.35 7.50 -7.30
CA GLN A 239 -4.37 6.08 -6.91
C GLN A 239 -2.97 5.45 -6.88
N ILE A 240 -2.07 5.87 -7.75
CA ILE A 240 -0.66 5.44 -7.71
C ILE A 240 0.01 5.95 -6.44
N GLN A 241 -0.18 7.22 -6.07
CA GLN A 241 0.40 7.77 -4.85
C GLN A 241 -0.15 7.10 -3.59
N ILE A 242 -1.46 6.84 -3.53
CA ILE A 242 -2.08 6.13 -2.42
C ILE A 242 -1.44 4.75 -2.26
N ARG A 243 -1.27 3.99 -3.34
CA ARG A 243 -0.63 2.67 -3.28
C ARG A 243 0.83 2.73 -2.83
N LYS A 244 1.60 3.71 -3.31
CA LYS A 244 2.98 3.93 -2.85
C LYS A 244 3.03 4.23 -1.36
N GLN A 245 2.13 5.09 -0.87
CA GLN A 245 2.05 5.44 0.53
C GLN A 245 1.67 4.24 1.40
N GLN A 246 0.70 3.42 0.95
CA GLN A 246 0.32 2.18 1.64
C GLN A 246 1.49 1.21 1.73
N GLN A 247 2.26 1.05 0.64
CA GLN A 247 3.45 0.21 0.64
C GLN A 247 4.53 0.73 1.60
N LEU A 248 4.72 2.04 1.67
CA LEU A 248 5.66 2.66 2.62
C LEU A 248 5.25 2.42 4.07
N VAL A 249 3.96 2.62 4.39
CA VAL A 249 3.42 2.37 5.73
C VAL A 249 3.59 0.89 6.11
N GLU A 250 3.32 -0.02 5.18
CA GLU A 250 3.51 -1.45 5.43
C GLU A 250 4.99 -1.80 5.66
N GLN A 251 5.89 -1.23 4.86
CA GLN A 251 7.32 -1.40 5.04
C GLN A 251 7.78 -0.88 6.42
N GLN A 252 7.27 0.29 6.85
CA GLN A 252 7.57 0.85 8.16
C GLN A 252 7.09 -0.06 9.30
N LYS A 253 5.92 -0.69 9.18
CA LYS A 253 5.44 -1.68 10.16
C LYS A 253 6.39 -2.87 10.26
N ILE A 254 6.79 -3.44 9.12
CA ILE A 254 7.73 -4.57 9.09
C ILE A 254 9.05 -4.18 9.76
N THR A 255 9.58 -2.98 9.46
CA THR A 255 10.82 -2.50 10.09
C THR A 255 10.65 -2.28 11.60
N ALA A 256 9.51 -1.75 12.05
CA ALA A 256 9.22 -1.56 13.46
C ALA A 256 9.12 -2.91 14.21
N GLU A 257 8.47 -3.90 13.60
CA GLU A 257 8.39 -5.27 14.15
C GLU A 257 9.78 -5.91 14.26
N GLN A 258 10.62 -5.76 13.23
CA GLN A 258 12.00 -6.25 13.25
C GLN A 258 12.83 -5.58 14.36
N ALA A 259 12.70 -4.26 14.53
CA ALA A 259 13.39 -3.53 15.59
C ALA A 259 12.94 -3.99 16.99
N GLN A 260 11.65 -4.31 17.15
CA GLN A 260 11.12 -4.82 18.42
C GLN A 260 11.66 -6.22 18.74
N ILE A 261 11.72 -7.11 17.74
CA ILE A 261 12.30 -8.45 17.89
C ILE A 261 13.77 -8.34 18.32
N GLU A 262 14.53 -7.46 17.66
CA GLU A 262 15.93 -7.21 17.96
C GLU A 262 16.13 -6.65 19.38
N LEU A 263 15.27 -5.72 19.80
CA LEU A 263 15.28 -5.18 21.16
C LEU A 263 15.05 -6.27 22.21
N GLU A 264 14.08 -7.16 22.00
CA GLU A 264 13.82 -8.27 22.92
C GLU A 264 14.97 -9.29 22.93
N ARG A 265 15.62 -9.54 21.79
CA ARG A 265 16.85 -10.34 21.71
C ARG A 265 17.96 -9.74 22.57
N ILE A 266 18.25 -8.45 22.39
CA ILE A 266 19.29 -7.74 23.16
C ILE A 266 18.96 -7.75 24.65
N LYS A 267 17.69 -7.53 25.04
CA LYS A 267 17.27 -7.62 26.45
C LYS A 267 17.55 -9.01 27.02
N ALA A 268 17.23 -10.07 26.30
CA ALA A 268 17.49 -11.44 26.73
C ALA A 268 19.00 -11.72 26.86
N GLU A 269 19.83 -11.22 25.93
CA GLU A 269 21.29 -11.32 26.01
C GLU A 269 21.85 -10.55 27.21
N VAL A 270 21.35 -9.36 27.49
CA VAL A 270 21.73 -8.55 28.65
C VAL A 270 21.38 -9.27 29.96
N GLU A 271 20.18 -9.84 30.07
CA GLU A 271 19.80 -10.61 31.25
C GLU A 271 20.65 -11.87 31.42
N LYS A 272 20.96 -12.57 30.32
CA LYS A 272 21.90 -13.70 30.34
C LYS A 272 23.29 -13.29 30.80
N ALA A 273 23.83 -12.17 30.30
CA ALA A 273 25.13 -11.63 30.69
C ALA A 273 25.15 -11.23 32.18
N LYS A 274 24.08 -10.58 32.67
CA LYS A 274 23.93 -10.27 34.10
C LYS A 274 23.93 -11.52 34.96
N ALA A 275 23.18 -12.56 34.55
CA ALA A 275 23.12 -13.82 35.29
C ALA A 275 24.50 -14.51 35.33
N GLN A 276 25.23 -14.49 34.21
CA GLN A 276 26.57 -15.04 34.13
C GLN A 276 27.56 -14.26 35.02
N ALA A 277 27.56 -12.93 34.95
CA ALA A 277 28.42 -12.10 35.79
C ALA A 277 28.14 -12.31 37.29
N LYS A 278 26.87 -12.47 37.67
CA LYS A 278 26.48 -12.79 39.06
C LYS A 278 27.02 -14.15 39.50
N LEU A 279 26.94 -15.17 38.65
CA LEU A 279 27.48 -16.50 38.92
C LEU A 279 29.02 -16.47 39.07
N GLU A 280 29.71 -15.74 38.19
CA GLU A 280 31.16 -15.56 38.25
C GLU A 280 31.58 -14.84 39.53
N ALA A 281 30.87 -13.79 39.92
CA ALA A 281 31.12 -13.09 41.19
C ALA A 281 30.90 -13.99 42.42
N GLN A 282 29.85 -14.82 42.41
CA GLN A 282 29.60 -15.80 43.49
C GLN A 282 30.71 -16.85 43.58
N LYS A 283 31.19 -17.37 42.45
CA LYS A 283 32.32 -18.30 42.42
C LYS A 283 33.59 -17.65 42.96
N ALA A 284 33.91 -16.44 42.51
CA ALA A 284 35.08 -15.71 42.99
C ALA A 284 35.03 -15.44 44.50
N LEU A 285 33.85 -15.12 45.04
CA LEU A 285 33.65 -14.96 46.47
C LEU A 285 33.88 -16.28 47.23
N ALA A 286 33.28 -17.38 46.77
CA ALA A 286 33.47 -18.70 47.37
C ALA A 286 34.94 -19.15 47.34
N ASP A 287 35.65 -18.91 46.23
CA ASP A 287 37.07 -19.20 46.09
C ASP A 287 37.91 -18.37 47.08
N ALA A 288 37.56 -17.09 47.28
CA ALA A 288 38.24 -16.22 48.24
C ALA A 288 38.01 -16.67 49.69
N GLU A 289 36.78 -17.06 50.04
CA GLU A 289 36.43 -17.62 51.36
C GLU A 289 37.19 -18.93 51.62
N ALA A 290 37.25 -19.83 50.64
CA ALA A 290 38.00 -21.08 50.74
C ALA A 290 39.50 -20.83 50.97
N ARG A 291 40.12 -19.90 50.23
CA ARG A 291 41.53 -19.51 50.42
C ARG A 291 41.78 -18.95 51.83
N LYS A 292 40.87 -18.12 52.33
CA LYS A 292 40.96 -17.58 53.68
C LYS A 292 40.89 -18.70 54.72
N ALA A 293 39.94 -19.62 54.60
CA ALA A 293 39.80 -20.75 55.51
C ALA A 293 41.04 -21.65 55.53
N ILE A 294 41.66 -21.88 54.36
CA ILE A 294 42.94 -22.61 54.27
C ILE A 294 44.05 -21.85 55.01
N ALA A 295 44.19 -20.54 54.77
CA ALA A 295 45.21 -19.73 55.43
C ALA A 295 45.02 -19.68 56.95
N ASP A 296 43.78 -19.56 57.42
CA ASP A 296 43.43 -19.58 58.84
C ASP A 296 43.80 -20.93 59.48
N ALA A 297 43.50 -22.05 58.80
CA ALA A 297 43.88 -23.40 59.25
C ALA A 297 45.40 -23.63 59.27
N GLU A 298 46.12 -23.12 58.27
CA GLU A 298 47.60 -23.16 58.24
C GLU A 298 48.20 -22.35 59.39
N ALA A 299 47.63 -21.18 59.72
CA ALA A 299 48.05 -20.36 60.85
C ALA A 299 47.79 -21.05 62.20
N GLU A 300 46.63 -21.67 62.39
CA GLU A 300 46.35 -22.47 63.59
C GLU A 300 47.33 -23.64 63.74
N LYS A 301 47.59 -24.36 62.64
CA LYS A 301 48.57 -25.45 62.63
C LYS A 301 49.96 -24.96 63.02
N ALA A 302 50.43 -23.86 62.42
CA ALA A 302 51.73 -23.27 62.75
C ALA A 302 51.81 -22.85 64.23
N LYS A 303 50.72 -22.33 64.80
CA LYS A 303 50.63 -21.99 66.22
C LYS A 303 50.72 -23.24 67.10
N ALA A 304 50.00 -24.30 66.77
CA ALA A 304 50.05 -25.57 67.49
C ALA A 304 51.46 -26.20 67.43
N GLU A 305 52.11 -26.14 66.27
CA GLU A 305 53.51 -26.59 66.10
C GLU A 305 54.48 -25.75 66.96
N ALA A 306 54.29 -24.43 67.02
CA ALA A 306 55.10 -23.55 67.88
C ALA A 306 54.89 -23.83 69.38
N GLU A 307 53.64 -24.06 69.81
CA GLU A 307 53.32 -24.43 71.20
C GLU A 307 53.93 -25.79 71.55
N LYS A 308 53.84 -26.77 70.65
CA LYS A 308 54.49 -28.07 70.81
C LYS A 308 56.01 -27.92 70.94
N ALA A 309 56.65 -27.16 70.05
CA ALA A 309 58.10 -26.91 70.10
C ALA A 309 58.51 -26.22 71.41
N LYS A 310 57.66 -25.31 71.93
CA LYS A 310 57.88 -24.67 73.23
C LYS A 310 57.78 -25.68 74.38
N ALA A 311 56.77 -26.55 74.37
CA ALA A 311 56.60 -27.59 75.39
C ALA A 311 57.76 -28.61 75.35
N GLU A 312 58.23 -28.98 74.17
CA GLU A 312 59.42 -29.83 74.00
C GLU A 312 60.69 -29.15 74.54
N ALA A 313 60.87 -27.85 74.30
CA ALA A 313 61.97 -27.07 74.86
C ALA A 313 61.89 -26.94 76.40
N GLU A 314 60.69 -26.82 76.97
CA GLU A 314 60.48 -26.82 78.42
C GLU A 314 60.76 -28.20 79.03
N ASN A 315 60.30 -29.28 78.40
CA ASN A 315 60.57 -30.65 78.85
C ASN A 315 62.08 -31.00 78.78
N ALA A 316 62.79 -30.50 77.76
CA ALA A 316 64.25 -30.61 77.67
C ALA A 316 64.99 -29.88 78.82
N LYS A 317 64.37 -28.89 79.49
CA LYS A 317 64.91 -28.31 80.73
C LYS A 317 64.71 -29.23 81.93
N TYR A 318 63.58 -29.93 82.03
CA TYR A 318 63.30 -30.88 83.12
C TYR A 318 64.17 -32.14 83.05
N LEU A 319 64.49 -32.63 81.85
CA LEU A 319 65.40 -33.78 81.66
C LEU A 319 66.88 -33.46 81.98
N ASN A 320 67.23 -32.18 82.15
CA ASN A 320 68.54 -31.73 82.60
C ASN A 320 68.54 -31.27 84.07
N ASP A 321 67.48 -31.58 84.84
CA ASP A 321 67.44 -31.36 86.28
C ASP A 321 68.34 -32.39 87.00
N PRO A 322 69.40 -31.97 87.72
CA PRO A 322 70.33 -32.88 88.39
C PRO A 322 69.75 -33.72 89.53
N LEU A 323 68.50 -33.49 89.97
CA LEU A 323 67.94 -34.08 91.19
C LEU A 323 67.12 -35.37 91.01
N LEU A 324 66.85 -35.82 89.78
CA LEU A 324 66.08 -37.06 89.52
C LEU A 324 66.97 -38.24 89.07
N LYS A 325 68.08 -38.46 89.79
CA LYS A 325 68.81 -39.74 89.76
C LYS A 325 68.61 -40.51 91.05
N ASN A 326 67.69 -41.49 90.97
CA ASN A 326 67.74 -42.82 91.59
C ASN A 326 67.80 -42.92 93.12
N THR A 327 66.98 -43.80 93.70
CA THR A 327 67.40 -44.91 94.57
C THR A 327 66.17 -45.60 95.17
N GLY A 328 66.01 -46.90 94.95
CA GLY A 328 64.97 -47.69 95.61
C GLY A 328 65.18 -49.19 95.41
N THR A 329 66.05 -49.78 96.25
CA THR A 329 66.37 -51.20 96.39
C THR A 329 65.14 -52.10 96.56
N SER A 330 65.00 -53.16 95.74
CA SER A 330 63.99 -54.21 95.92
C SER A 330 64.32 -55.07 97.14
N THR A 331 63.46 -55.05 98.17
CA THR A 331 63.66 -55.82 99.41
C THR A 331 62.83 -57.11 99.31
N LYS A 332 63.46 -58.28 99.47
CA LYS A 332 62.78 -59.57 99.36
C LYS A 332 61.97 -59.87 100.63
N ILE A 333 60.71 -60.26 100.48
CA ILE A 333 59.78 -60.49 101.58
C ILE A 333 59.35 -61.96 101.59
N LEU A 334 59.54 -62.64 102.73
CA LEU A 334 59.08 -64.00 102.96
C LEU A 334 57.92 -63.99 103.96
N THR A 335 56.91 -64.85 103.77
CA THR A 335 55.76 -64.93 104.69
C THR A 335 55.49 -66.37 105.14
N CYS A 336 55.16 -66.56 106.41
CA CYS A 336 54.74 -67.86 106.93
C CYS A 336 53.26 -68.10 106.57
N PRO A 337 52.92 -69.19 105.84
CA PRO A 337 51.54 -69.43 105.42
C PRO A 337 50.60 -69.84 106.55
N VAL A 338 51.13 -70.25 107.70
CA VAL A 338 50.32 -70.73 108.84
C VAL A 338 49.95 -69.57 109.76
N CYS A 339 50.95 -68.80 110.21
CA CYS A 339 50.72 -67.72 111.17
C CYS A 339 50.66 -66.32 110.54
N GLY A 340 50.99 -66.20 109.25
CA GLY A 340 50.95 -64.94 108.50
C GLY A 340 52.10 -63.97 108.80
N ARG A 341 53.09 -64.34 109.62
CA ARG A 341 54.22 -63.44 109.92
C ARG A 341 55.11 -63.22 108.69
N ILE A 342 55.51 -61.97 108.51
CA ILE A 342 56.34 -61.50 107.39
C ILE A 342 57.78 -61.27 107.87
N TYR A 343 58.74 -61.74 107.09
CA TYR A 343 60.18 -61.67 107.33
C TYR A 343 60.83 -60.94 106.15
N LYS A 344 61.60 -59.90 106.45
CA LYS A 344 62.29 -59.07 105.44
C LYS A 344 63.77 -59.48 105.38
N ASP A 345 64.37 -59.42 104.20
CA ASP A 345 65.78 -59.74 103.88
C ASP A 345 66.10 -61.23 103.59
N GLY A 346 65.12 -62.12 103.64
CA GLY A 346 65.20 -63.47 103.03
C GLY A 346 66.22 -64.46 103.61
N LYS A 347 66.88 -64.16 104.74
CA LYS A 347 67.93 -65.02 105.33
C LYS A 347 67.40 -66.24 106.08
N GLN A 348 66.14 -66.21 106.52
CA GLN A 348 65.52 -67.23 107.36
C GLN A 348 64.57 -68.09 106.54
N LYS A 349 64.68 -69.42 106.66
CA LYS A 349 63.94 -70.35 105.80
C LYS A 349 62.72 -70.98 106.46
N THR A 350 62.61 -70.90 107.78
CA THR A 350 61.54 -71.51 108.60
C THR A 350 61.06 -70.53 109.67
N CYS A 351 59.80 -70.60 110.04
CA CYS A 351 59.13 -69.77 111.03
C CYS A 351 59.59 -70.11 112.46
N ASP A 352 59.97 -69.11 113.25
CA ASP A 352 60.49 -69.34 114.62
C ASP A 352 59.42 -69.77 115.63
N TYR A 353 58.15 -69.63 115.28
CA TYR A 353 57.04 -69.95 116.16
C TYR A 353 56.65 -71.43 116.10
N ASP A 354 56.62 -72.00 114.90
CA ASP A 354 56.08 -73.35 114.66
C ASP A 354 56.97 -74.22 113.75
N GLY A 355 58.11 -73.69 113.28
CA GLY A 355 59.06 -74.39 112.41
C GLY A 355 58.65 -74.46 110.94
N THR A 356 57.52 -73.88 110.53
CA THR A 356 57.00 -74.02 109.16
C THR A 356 57.87 -73.30 108.13
N PRO A 357 58.21 -73.89 106.97
CA PRO A 357 58.98 -73.22 105.92
C PRO A 357 58.30 -71.93 105.40
N LEU A 358 59.08 -70.86 105.21
CA LEU A 358 58.60 -69.56 104.73
C LEU A 358 58.56 -69.51 103.19
N ILE A 359 57.54 -68.86 102.63
CA ILE A 359 57.33 -68.75 101.19
C ILE A 359 57.69 -67.35 100.71
N ASP A 360 58.40 -67.27 99.59
CA ASP A 360 58.89 -66.03 98.98
C ASP A 360 57.82 -65.37 98.13
N LEU A 361 57.53 -64.11 98.43
CA LEU A 361 56.62 -63.27 97.69
C LEU A 361 57.40 -62.03 97.23
N THR A 362 57.78 -62.01 95.97
CA THR A 362 58.29 -60.80 95.33
C THR A 362 57.09 -60.00 94.80
N GLU A 363 56.83 -58.82 95.38
CA GLU A 363 55.96 -57.83 94.74
C GLU A 363 56.69 -57.26 93.52
N GLU A 364 56.10 -57.41 92.32
CA GLU A 364 56.48 -56.65 91.10
C GLU A 364 55.75 -55.30 91.06
#